data_AF-A0A1J3DFZ4-F1
#
_entry.id   AF-A0A1J3DFZ4-F1
#
_cell.length_a   1.000
_cell.length_b   1.000
_cell.length_c   1.000
_cell.angle_alpha   90.00
_cell.angle_beta   90.00
_cell.angle_gamma   90.00
#
_symmetry.space_group_name_H-M   'P 1'
#
loop_
_entity.id
_entity.type
_entity.pdbx_description
1 polymer ?
#
loop_
_entity_poly.entity_id
_entity_poly.type
_entity_poly.pdbx_seq_one_letter_code
_entity_poly.pdbx_strand_id
1 'polypeptide(L)'
;AQGTSLPMLKRLYIAADMVFCDDKIDMLLRSFPVLEDIYLGDLPWRDLDETLSSATLTKLKICATGSKNFQNPKTISFDTPSL
;
A
#
# COMPACT_ATOMS: atom_id res chain seq x y z
N ALA A 1 21.19 -3.34 -1.32
CA ALA A 1 21.14 -2.17 -2.24
C ALA A 1 20.63 -0.98 -1.45
N GLN A 2 21.29 0.18 -1.51
CA GLN A 2 20.68 1.42 -1.01
C GLN A 2 19.51 1.74 -1.95
N GLY A 3 18.30 1.39 -1.53
CA GLY A 3 17.10 1.74 -2.28
C GLY A 3 17.00 3.26 -2.37
N THR A 4 16.72 3.77 -3.56
CA THR A 4 16.35 5.17 -3.76
C THR A 4 15.09 5.48 -2.95
N SER A 5 15.21 6.29 -1.90
CA SER A 5 14.08 6.78 -1.12
C SER A 5 13.64 8.16 -1.62
N LEU A 6 12.33 8.43 -1.55
CA LEU A 6 11.76 9.75 -1.83
C LEU A 6 11.22 10.32 -0.50
N PRO A 7 12.10 10.80 0.40
CA PRO A 7 11.71 11.11 1.77
C PRO A 7 10.69 12.26 1.90
N MET A 8 10.49 13.04 0.84
CA MET A 8 9.56 14.17 0.79
C MET A 8 8.29 13.84 -0.03
N LEU A 9 8.11 12.58 -0.43
CA LEU A 9 6.95 12.17 -1.23
C LEU A 9 5.69 12.17 -0.37
N LYS A 10 4.77 13.09 -0.68
CA LYS A 10 3.48 13.22 0.02
C LYS A 10 2.37 12.39 -0.59
N ARG A 11 2.45 12.10 -1.89
CA ARG A 11 1.41 11.40 -2.64
C ARG A 11 2.03 10.31 -3.49
N LEU A 12 1.50 9.11 -3.40
CA LEU A 12 1.96 7.95 -4.16
C LEU A 12 0.78 7.32 -4.89
N TYR A 13 0.93 7.16 -6.19
CA TYR A 13 -0.05 6.53 -7.06
C TYR A 13 0.60 5.33 -7.73
N ILE A 14 0.08 4.14 -7.45
CA ILE A 14 0.52 2.89 -8.06
C ILE A 14 -0.68 2.28 -8.75
N ALA A 15 -0.60 2.14 -10.07
CA ALA A 15 -1.54 1.38 -10.87
C ALA A 15 -0.77 0.47 -11.81
N ALA A 16 -1.00 -0.84 -11.72
CA ALA A 16 -0.34 -1.80 -12.58
C ALA A 16 -1.05 -3.16 -12.56
N ASP A 17 -1.27 -3.72 -13.75
CA ASP A 17 -1.99 -4.98 -13.94
C ASP A 17 -1.34 -6.21 -13.26
N MET A 18 -0.04 -6.15 -12.94
CA MET A 18 0.73 -7.25 -12.34
C MET A 18 1.79 -6.78 -11.33
N VAL A 19 1.44 -5.84 -10.44
CA VAL A 19 2.31 -5.52 -9.30
C VAL A 19 1.86 -6.29 -8.06
N PHE A 20 2.73 -7.19 -7.60
CA PHE A 20 2.54 -7.94 -6.35
C PHE A 20 3.06 -7.11 -5.19
N CYS A 21 2.11 -6.54 -4.42
CA CYS A 21 2.43 -5.75 -3.25
C CYS A 21 2.45 -6.56 -1.94
N ASP A 22 1.98 -7.82 -1.97
CA ASP A 22 1.97 -8.84 -0.90
C ASP A 22 2.41 -8.31 0.48
N ASP A 23 3.59 -8.71 0.95
CA ASP A 23 4.20 -8.45 2.26
C ASP A 23 5.08 -7.19 2.29
N LYS A 24 4.92 -6.29 1.31
CA LYS A 24 5.84 -5.16 1.11
C LYS A 24 5.18 -3.80 1.20
N ILE A 25 3.87 -3.74 1.42
CA ILE A 25 3.18 -2.45 1.56
C ILE A 25 3.67 -1.72 2.81
N ASP A 26 3.84 -2.40 3.94
CA ASP A 26 4.36 -1.76 5.15
C ASP A 26 5.78 -1.21 4.92
N MET A 27 6.67 -1.99 4.27
CA MET A 27 8.00 -1.52 3.88
C MET A 27 7.94 -0.31 2.95
N LEU A 28 6.97 -0.28 2.04
CA LEU A 28 6.73 0.83 1.13
C LEU A 28 6.26 2.09 1.89
N LEU A 29 5.34 1.95 2.85
CA LEU A 29 4.91 3.06 3.70
C LEU A 29 6.07 3.62 4.53
N ARG A 30 6.90 2.76 5.13
CA ARG A 30 8.10 3.18 5.89
C ARG A 30 9.14 3.90 5.04
N SER A 31 9.18 3.64 3.73
CA SER A 31 10.10 4.31 2.80
C SER A 31 9.70 5.76 2.49
N PHE A 32 8.47 6.15 2.83
CA PHE A 32 7.90 7.48 2.58
C PHE A 32 7.37 8.08 3.89
N PRO A 33 8.26 8.59 4.77
CA PRO A 33 7.90 9.01 6.13
C PRO A 33 6.96 10.22 6.21
N VAL A 34 6.71 10.91 5.09
CA VAL A 34 5.78 12.06 5.00
C VAL A 34 4.60 11.78 4.08
N LEU A 35 4.34 10.52 3.75
CA LEU A 35 3.26 10.14 2.84
C LEU A 35 1.91 10.44 3.47
N GLU A 36 1.11 11.27 2.79
CA GLU A 36 -0.21 11.73 3.24
C GLU A 36 -1.33 11.02 2.47
N ASP A 37 -1.08 10.65 1.21
CA ASP A 37 -2.08 10.07 0.29
C ASP A 37 -1.47 8.89 -0.51
N ILE A 38 -2.14 7.74 -0.49
CA ILE A 38 -1.76 6.58 -1.28
C ILE A 38 -2.94 6.00 -2.06
N TYR A 39 -2.71 5.79 -3.35
CA TYR A 39 -3.60 5.06 -4.24
C TYR A 39 -2.93 3.78 -4.75
N LEU A 40 -3.62 2.66 -4.59
CA LEU A 40 -3.21 1.33 -5.04
C LEU A 40 -4.31 0.76 -5.94
N GLY A 41 -4.10 0.77 -7.26
CA GLY A 41 -5.09 0.36 -8.26
C GLY A 41 -4.65 -0.80 -9.13
N ASP A 42 -5.63 -1.63 -9.51
CA ASP A 42 -5.48 -2.77 -10.42
C ASP A 42 -4.43 -3.81 -9.98
N LEU A 43 -4.09 -3.80 -8.69
CA LEU A 43 -3.09 -4.69 -8.13
C LEU A 43 -3.70 -6.07 -7.83
N PRO A 44 -3.07 -7.17 -8.27
CA PRO A 44 -3.43 -8.50 -7.79
C PRO A 44 -3.00 -8.67 -6.33
N TRP A 45 -3.97 -8.95 -5.45
CA TRP A 45 -3.74 -9.26 -4.04
C TRP A 45 -3.71 -10.80 -3.89
N ARG A 46 -2.72 -11.35 -3.17
CA ARG A 46 -2.70 -12.79 -2.88
C ARG A 46 -3.17 -13.11 -1.47
N ASP A 47 -2.56 -12.50 -0.46
CA ASP A 47 -2.90 -12.71 0.95
C ASP A 47 -2.28 -11.57 1.78
N LEU A 48 -2.86 -10.36 1.72
CA LEU A 48 -2.48 -9.30 2.66
C LEU A 48 -3.13 -9.64 4.01
N ASP A 49 -2.31 -9.97 5.01
CA ASP A 49 -2.70 -10.14 6.41
C ASP A 49 -1.73 -9.36 7.30
N GLU A 50 -1.47 -8.11 6.91
CA GLU A 50 -0.56 -7.21 7.61
C GLU A 50 -1.32 -6.02 8.18
N THR A 51 -0.92 -5.62 9.38
CA THR A 51 -1.30 -4.32 9.93
C THR A 51 -0.40 -3.26 9.34
N LEU A 52 -1.02 -2.34 8.60
CA LEU A 52 -0.32 -1.22 7.98
C LEU A 52 -0.28 -0.05 8.97
N SER A 53 0.91 0.51 9.20
CA SER A 53 1.09 1.66 10.08
C SER A 53 1.75 2.83 9.35
N SER A 54 1.16 4.00 9.46
CA SER A 54 1.75 5.27 9.04
C SER A 54 1.27 6.37 9.95
N ALA A 55 2.17 7.22 10.45
CA ALA A 55 1.78 8.35 11.29
C ALA A 55 1.22 9.54 10.50
N THR A 56 1.51 9.61 9.19
CA THR A 56 1.22 10.78 8.35
C THR A 56 0.12 10.51 7.33
N LEU A 57 -0.26 9.24 7.13
CA LEU A 57 -1.27 8.89 6.14
C LEU A 57 -2.63 9.41 6.60
N THR A 58 -3.28 10.14 5.68
CA THR A 58 -4.61 10.72 5.87
C THR A 58 -5.61 10.25 4.81
N LYS A 59 -5.11 9.72 3.70
CA LYS A 59 -5.93 9.20 2.60
C LYS A 59 -5.37 7.89 2.09
N LEU A 60 -6.25 6.91 2.01
CA LEU A 60 -5.99 5.61 1.44
C LEU A 60 -7.09 5.27 0.44
N LYS A 61 -6.69 4.87 -0.75
CA LYS A 61 -7.61 4.31 -1.74
C LYS A 61 -7.03 3.03 -2.33
N ILE A 62 -7.71 1.92 -2.04
CA ILE A 62 -7.38 0.60 -2.56
C ILE A 62 -8.46 0.20 -3.56
N CYS A 63 -8.07 -0.01 -4.82
CA CYS A 63 -8.90 -0.62 -5.84
C CYS A 63 -8.38 -2.05 -6.06
N ALA A 64 -8.96 -2.99 -5.31
CA ALA A 64 -8.67 -4.40 -5.47
C ALA A 64 -9.49 -4.97 -6.63
N THR A 65 -8.82 -5.32 -7.73
CA THR A 65 -9.40 -6.13 -8.79
C THR A 65 -9.04 -7.59 -8.56
N GLY A 66 -9.98 -8.34 -7.98
CA GLY A 66 -9.84 -9.80 -7.89
C GLY A 66 -9.83 -10.43 -9.29
N SER A 67 -8.98 -11.43 -9.50
CA SER A 67 -9.02 -12.29 -10.69
C SER A 67 -9.22 -13.75 -10.28
N LYS A 68 -9.50 -14.66 -11.21
CA LYS A 68 -9.63 -16.10 -10.90
C LYS A 68 -8.42 -16.69 -10.14
N ASN A 69 -7.24 -16.08 -10.26
CA ASN A 69 -6.00 -16.47 -9.59
C ASN A 69 -5.59 -15.54 -8.42
N PHE A 70 -6.32 -14.46 -8.17
CA PHE A 70 -5.98 -13.41 -7.20
C PHE A 70 -7.23 -13.05 -6.40
N GLN A 71 -7.26 -13.45 -5.13
CA GLN A 71 -8.39 -13.20 -4.26
C GLN A 71 -8.34 -11.78 -3.71
N ASN A 72 -9.49 -11.23 -3.33
CA ASN A 72 -9.49 -10.01 -2.53
C ASN A 72 -8.70 -10.26 -1.24
N PRO A 73 -8.03 -9.23 -0.69
CA PRO A 73 -7.35 -9.35 0.59
C PRO A 73 -8.36 -9.83 1.65
N LYS A 74 -7.96 -10.80 2.47
CA LYS A 74 -8.83 -11.42 3.49
C LYS A 74 -9.17 -10.44 4.60
N THR A 75 -8.16 -9.72 5.08
CA THR A 75 -8.26 -8.76 6.18
C THR A 75 -7.24 -7.67 5.98
N ILE A 76 -7.65 -6.41 6.05
CA ILE A 76 -6.73 -5.28 6.07
C ILE A 76 -7.00 -4.48 7.34
N SER A 77 -5.96 -4.28 8.14
CA SER A 77 -6.01 -3.53 9.40
C SER A 77 -5.08 -2.33 9.31
N PHE A 78 -5.51 -1.19 9.86
CA PHE A 78 -4.75 0.05 9.84
C PHE A 78 -4.58 0.60 11.25
N ASP A 79 -3.34 0.67 11.71
CA ASP A 79 -2.97 1.32 12.96
C ASP A 79 -2.54 2.76 12.65
N THR A 80 -3.46 3.53 12.09
CA THR A 80 -3.26 4.94 11.71
C THR A 80 -4.44 5.77 12.21
N PRO A 81 -4.30 6.50 13.33
CA PRO A 81 -5.42 7.22 13.95
C PRO A 81 -5.95 8.41 13.13
N SER A 82 -5.18 8.87 12.13
CA SER A 82 -5.53 9.95 11.21
C SER A 82 -6.20 9.49 9.91
N LEU A 83 -6.43 8.18 9.74
CA LEU A 83 -7.01 7.58 8.54
C LEU A 83 -8.54 7.53 8.58
#